data_AF-A0A482VBX9-F1
#
_entry.id   AF-A0A482VBX9-F1
#
_cell.length_a   1.000
_cell.length_b   1.000
_cell.length_c   1.000
_cell.angle_alpha   90.00
_cell.angle_beta   90.00
_cell.angle_gamma   90.00
#
_symmetry.space_group_name_H-M   'P 1'
#
loop_
_entity.id
_entity.type
_entity.pdbx_description
1 polymer ?
#
loop_
_entity_poly.entity_id
_entity_poly.type
_entity_poly.pdbx_seq_one_letter_code
_entity_poly.pdbx_strand_id
1 'polypeptide(L)'
;MCDKESEKCTWLGTSLSDMYRGQGPWHFSTTPVAASKYHHVLYELPFSLKEVPQPHHNSQPKHWDDDYVRMPYSSHSLFLVKQNGEETIKPRWDVICESLLKPINSIEELEKAINCYNNKLPKLTALYHFFNEVLEEEEVQYFFNNLLPNIVQLALQLPEFIPGSIPLLKKNHNKSINPVGVITFERKFVPRSHMPRWDTLDNNLGNTKIHITSSGTIEEGLGFLQVDFANKFIGGGVLGYGCVQEEIRFVICPELILSRLFTQELGDGEAIVITGVERYSNYSGYSDCFKWDGNVNDETPFDDYGRRKTSVAVIDAIRFTKTKDQFHCSTILRELNKAYVGFSSKEKNNLSPVATGNWGCGAFKGDPYLKSLIQLMACSAANRDLVYYSFGNTELRDEFYNMHLFLANNKFLCFNTQKRKTDVSLPSTSNNNEEIKTKKNVTSNKTTKNEESHYGASSQVKQVTNKNMQKKSESVTLSDKSPRKCTMSSEDVIHIINIMDGSANTPKESPREELTLLSEIDKLKKVSVNTELSHDKEGKVGEDATEIQMEVDNSEETSKPMSFIEDKKRKITDYFSKMTNHVNSYL
;
A
#
# COMPACT_ATOMS: atom_id res chain seq x y z
N MET A 1 31.38 34.40 -5.85
CA MET A 1 31.36 32.94 -5.67
C MET A 1 29.98 32.62 -5.10
N CYS A 2 29.06 32.16 -5.94
CA CYS A 2 27.74 31.73 -5.50
C CYS A 2 27.89 30.44 -4.68
N ASP A 3 27.33 30.46 -3.48
CA ASP A 3 27.15 29.30 -2.63
C ASP A 3 26.36 28.24 -3.39
N LYS A 4 27.03 27.15 -3.77
CA LYS A 4 26.37 25.89 -4.07
C LYS A 4 26.00 25.27 -2.73
N GLU A 5 24.84 25.67 -2.19
CA GLU A 5 24.13 24.80 -1.26
C GLU A 5 23.97 23.45 -1.96
N SER A 6 24.54 22.40 -1.37
CA SER A 6 24.46 21.04 -1.88
C SER A 6 22.99 20.66 -2.08
N GLU A 7 22.57 20.39 -3.32
CA GLU A 7 21.27 19.76 -3.59
C GLU A 7 21.15 18.52 -2.69
N LYS A 8 20.25 18.58 -1.71
CA LYS A 8 20.00 17.44 -0.82
C LYS A 8 19.56 16.27 -1.70
N CYS A 9 20.30 15.16 -1.64
CA CYS A 9 19.96 13.93 -2.34
C CYS A 9 18.48 13.60 -2.10
N THR A 10 17.69 13.41 -3.16
CA THR A 10 16.23 13.23 -3.06
C THR A 10 15.81 11.81 -2.70
N TRP A 11 16.71 10.84 -2.87
CA TRP A 11 16.46 9.43 -2.61
C TRP A 11 17.63 8.75 -1.89
N LEU A 12 17.37 7.58 -1.28
CA LEU A 12 18.35 6.73 -0.60
C LEU A 12 18.11 5.24 -0.91
N GLY A 13 19.15 4.43 -0.77
CA GLY A 13 19.11 2.98 -0.97
C GLY A 13 19.59 2.52 -2.34
N THR A 14 18.88 1.57 -2.92
CA THR A 14 19.16 0.97 -4.24
C THR A 14 18.75 1.95 -5.34
N SER A 15 19.56 2.07 -6.40
CA SER A 15 19.23 2.95 -7.52
C SER A 15 17.98 2.46 -8.27
N LEU A 16 17.20 3.35 -8.90
CA LEU A 16 16.03 2.93 -9.70
C LEU A 16 16.44 1.98 -10.83
N SER A 17 17.59 2.20 -11.47
CA SER A 17 18.12 1.29 -12.51
C SER A 17 18.33 -0.13 -11.99
N ASP A 18 18.83 -0.28 -10.76
CA ASP A 18 19.01 -1.58 -10.11
C ASP A 18 17.69 -2.20 -9.65
N MET A 19 16.70 -1.37 -9.28
CA MET A 19 15.32 -1.83 -9.04
C MET A 19 14.69 -2.39 -10.32
N TYR A 20 15.04 -1.81 -11.49
CA TYR A 20 14.74 -2.32 -12.83
C TYR A 20 15.71 -3.41 -13.32
N ARG A 21 16.62 -3.90 -12.46
CA ARG A 21 17.58 -4.97 -12.77
C ARG A 21 18.42 -4.71 -14.03
N GLY A 22 18.65 -3.43 -14.38
CA GLY A 22 19.37 -3.02 -15.59
C GLY A 22 18.65 -3.34 -16.91
N GLN A 23 17.39 -3.77 -16.88
CA GLN A 23 16.61 -4.20 -18.05
C GLN A 23 15.44 -3.26 -18.38
N GLY A 24 15.26 -2.18 -17.61
CA GLY A 24 14.21 -1.19 -17.78
C GLY A 24 12.86 -1.58 -17.16
N PRO A 25 11.82 -0.74 -17.28
CA PRO A 25 10.55 -0.95 -16.56
C PRO A 25 9.70 -2.13 -17.06
N TRP A 26 9.92 -2.62 -18.28
CA TRP A 26 8.96 -3.49 -18.98
C TRP A 26 9.30 -4.98 -19.00
N HIS A 27 10.35 -5.40 -18.29
CA HIS A 27 10.86 -6.77 -18.35
C HIS A 27 10.22 -7.72 -17.32
N PHE A 28 9.43 -7.21 -16.38
CA PHE A 28 8.85 -8.02 -15.29
C PHE A 28 7.80 -9.00 -15.79
N SER A 29 7.64 -10.11 -15.06
CA SER A 29 6.66 -11.15 -15.40
C SER A 29 5.22 -10.65 -15.30
N THR A 30 4.38 -11.06 -16.24
CA THR A 30 2.93 -10.80 -16.26
C THR A 30 2.15 -12.10 -16.15
N THR A 31 1.02 -12.06 -15.43
CA THR A 31 0.16 -13.24 -15.28
C THR A 31 -0.57 -13.54 -16.59
N PRO A 32 -0.53 -14.78 -17.12
CA PRO A 32 -1.23 -15.13 -18.35
C PRO A 32 -2.74 -14.89 -18.32
N VAL A 33 -3.32 -14.53 -19.47
CA VAL A 33 -4.78 -14.48 -19.65
C VAL A 33 -5.24 -15.80 -20.28
N ALA A 34 -6.03 -16.57 -19.53
CA ALA A 34 -6.65 -17.79 -20.01
C ALA A 34 -8.02 -18.00 -19.35
N ALA A 35 -9.04 -18.26 -20.15
CA ALA A 35 -10.37 -18.55 -19.64
C ALA A 35 -10.36 -19.80 -18.74
N SER A 36 -10.97 -19.71 -17.57
CA SER A 36 -11.15 -20.84 -16.64
C SER A 36 -12.35 -20.63 -15.73
N LYS A 37 -12.69 -21.61 -14.90
CA LYS A 37 -13.74 -21.45 -13.87
C LYS A 37 -13.50 -20.31 -12.87
N TYR A 38 -12.26 -19.83 -12.78
CA TYR A 38 -11.87 -18.72 -11.88
C TYR A 38 -11.39 -17.49 -12.63
N HIS A 39 -11.35 -17.52 -13.97
CA HIS A 39 -10.93 -16.39 -14.82
C HIS A 39 -11.95 -16.22 -15.95
N HIS A 40 -12.80 -15.22 -15.81
CA HIS A 40 -13.79 -14.85 -16.82
C HIS A 40 -13.16 -13.87 -17.82
N VAL A 41 -13.13 -14.27 -19.08
CA VAL A 41 -12.65 -13.44 -20.19
C VAL A 41 -13.89 -13.05 -21.02
N LEU A 42 -14.15 -11.75 -21.18
CA LEU A 42 -15.36 -11.24 -21.85
C LEU A 42 -15.15 -10.93 -23.34
N TYR A 43 -14.00 -11.32 -23.91
CA TYR A 43 -13.66 -11.22 -25.32
C TYR A 43 -13.10 -12.54 -25.86
N GLU A 44 -13.08 -12.71 -27.18
CA GLU A 44 -12.62 -13.93 -27.85
C GLU A 44 -11.09 -14.10 -27.76
N LEU A 45 -10.65 -15.34 -27.52
CA LEU A 45 -9.24 -15.74 -27.53
C LEU A 45 -8.98 -16.72 -28.68
N PRO A 46 -7.80 -16.69 -29.33
CA PRO A 46 -6.68 -15.78 -29.08
C PRO A 46 -6.94 -14.36 -29.62
N PHE A 47 -6.48 -13.35 -28.88
CA PHE A 47 -6.59 -11.95 -29.27
C PHE A 47 -5.26 -11.45 -29.88
N SER A 48 -5.33 -10.58 -30.88
CA SER A 48 -4.18 -9.86 -31.43
C SER A 48 -4.36 -8.35 -31.26
N LEU A 49 -3.30 -7.68 -30.81
CA LEU A 49 -3.23 -6.21 -30.67
C LEU A 49 -3.52 -5.41 -31.96
N LYS A 50 -3.64 -6.07 -33.12
CA LYS A 50 -3.96 -5.43 -34.41
C LYS A 50 -5.43 -5.06 -34.57
N GLU A 51 -6.31 -5.70 -33.80
CA GLU A 51 -7.76 -5.58 -33.94
C GLU A 51 -8.38 -5.19 -32.59
N VAL A 52 -9.61 -4.69 -32.62
CA VAL A 52 -10.39 -4.47 -31.38
C VAL A 52 -10.83 -5.84 -30.86
N PRO A 53 -10.69 -6.16 -29.55
CA PRO A 53 -11.14 -7.42 -28.99
C PRO A 53 -12.61 -7.66 -29.30
N GLN A 54 -12.92 -8.77 -29.98
CA GLN A 54 -14.30 -9.12 -30.27
C GLN A 54 -14.98 -9.61 -28.99
N PRO A 55 -16.18 -9.11 -28.66
CA PRO A 55 -16.93 -9.57 -27.49
C PRO A 55 -17.11 -11.09 -27.51
N HIS A 56 -16.94 -11.73 -26.35
CA HIS A 56 -17.24 -13.15 -26.25
C HIS A 56 -18.75 -13.35 -26.30
N HIS A 57 -19.26 -13.82 -27.43
CA HIS A 57 -20.67 -14.16 -27.60
C HIS A 57 -20.98 -15.49 -26.90
N ASN A 58 -21.09 -15.47 -25.57
CA ASN A 58 -21.52 -16.66 -24.84
C ASN A 58 -23.04 -16.83 -25.03
N SER A 59 -23.50 -18.01 -25.45
CA SER A 59 -24.91 -18.38 -25.55
C SER A 59 -25.60 -18.60 -24.19
N GLN A 60 -24.96 -18.16 -23.09
CA GLN A 60 -25.42 -18.35 -21.72
C GLN A 60 -26.55 -17.37 -21.34
N PRO A 61 -27.42 -17.76 -20.38
CA PRO A 61 -28.56 -16.93 -19.98
C PRO A 61 -28.12 -15.56 -19.48
N LYS A 62 -28.87 -14.52 -19.84
CA LYS A 62 -28.75 -13.17 -19.26
C LYS A 62 -29.17 -13.26 -17.79
N HIS A 63 -28.19 -13.18 -16.88
CA HIS A 63 -28.43 -13.34 -15.45
C HIS A 63 -29.09 -12.10 -14.84
N TRP A 64 -30.03 -12.32 -13.91
CA TRP A 64 -30.65 -11.31 -13.07
C TRP A 64 -30.83 -11.87 -11.66
N ASP A 65 -29.71 -12.05 -10.98
CA ASP A 65 -29.64 -12.65 -9.65
C ASP A 65 -28.61 -11.89 -8.79
N ASP A 66 -28.22 -12.46 -7.66
CA ASP A 66 -27.30 -11.82 -6.73
C ASP A 66 -25.83 -12.15 -7.00
N ASP A 67 -25.52 -12.99 -8.00
CA ASP A 67 -24.17 -13.43 -8.38
C ASP A 67 -23.58 -12.65 -9.56
N TYR A 68 -24.42 -11.91 -10.30
CA TYR A 68 -24.02 -11.16 -11.49
C TYR A 68 -24.47 -9.70 -11.43
N VAL A 69 -23.80 -8.84 -12.21
CA VAL A 69 -24.22 -7.46 -12.42
C VAL A 69 -25.60 -7.46 -13.08
N ARG A 70 -26.54 -6.73 -12.47
CA ARG A 70 -27.88 -6.51 -13.03
C ARG A 70 -27.80 -5.48 -14.15
N MET A 71 -27.55 -5.96 -15.36
CA MET A 71 -27.35 -5.12 -16.54
C MET A 71 -28.57 -4.26 -16.86
N PRO A 72 -28.38 -2.99 -17.27
CA PRO A 72 -29.50 -2.06 -17.50
C PRO A 72 -30.41 -2.50 -18.66
N TYR A 73 -29.86 -3.22 -19.64
CA TYR A 73 -30.57 -3.76 -20.80
C TYR A 73 -31.31 -5.09 -20.54
N SER A 74 -31.28 -5.60 -19.31
CA SER A 74 -31.99 -6.83 -18.96
C SER A 74 -33.51 -6.63 -19.09
N SER A 75 -34.22 -7.64 -19.59
CA SER A 75 -35.69 -7.66 -19.63
C SER A 75 -36.33 -7.63 -18.24
N HIS A 76 -35.57 -7.96 -17.19
CA HIS A 76 -36.02 -7.90 -15.79
C HIS A 76 -35.83 -6.51 -15.16
N SER A 77 -35.11 -5.61 -15.83
CA SER A 77 -35.00 -4.21 -15.42
C SER A 77 -36.28 -3.49 -15.81
N LEU A 78 -37.23 -3.38 -14.89
CA LEU A 78 -38.54 -2.76 -15.11
C LEU A 78 -38.61 -1.37 -14.45
N PHE A 79 -39.42 -0.47 -15.02
CA PHE A 79 -39.61 0.89 -14.51
C PHE A 79 -41.07 1.32 -14.63
N LEU A 80 -41.56 2.04 -13.62
CA LEU A 80 -42.91 2.58 -13.58
C LEU A 80 -42.96 3.95 -14.25
N VAL A 81 -43.69 4.06 -15.35
CA VAL A 81 -43.84 5.29 -16.12
C VAL A 81 -45.25 5.84 -15.91
N LYS A 82 -45.34 7.13 -15.52
CA LYS A 82 -46.62 7.85 -15.43
C LYS A 82 -46.83 8.64 -16.72
N GLN A 83 -47.79 8.23 -17.55
CA GLN A 83 -48.19 8.95 -18.77
C GLN A 83 -49.69 9.25 -18.70
N ASN A 84 -50.07 10.51 -18.89
CA ASN A 84 -51.46 10.97 -18.92
C ASN A 84 -52.30 10.59 -17.68
N GLY A 85 -51.66 10.42 -16.51
CA GLY A 85 -52.33 10.02 -15.27
C GLY A 85 -52.44 8.51 -15.06
N GLU A 86 -52.06 7.69 -16.05
CA GLU A 86 -52.00 6.23 -15.94
C GLU A 86 -50.57 5.76 -15.60
N GLU A 87 -50.46 4.78 -14.70
CA GLU A 87 -49.21 4.16 -14.32
C GLU A 87 -49.01 2.86 -15.12
N THR A 88 -47.96 2.80 -15.92
CA THR A 88 -47.63 1.63 -16.74
C THR A 88 -46.22 1.13 -16.43
N ILE A 89 -46.06 -0.19 -16.37
CA ILE A 89 -44.74 -0.82 -16.18
C ILE A 89 -44.15 -1.09 -17.56
N LYS A 90 -42.94 -0.57 -17.82
CA LYS A 90 -42.19 -0.78 -19.06
C LYS A 90 -40.80 -1.36 -18.77
N PRO A 91 -40.15 -2.02 -19.73
CA PRO A 91 -38.72 -2.29 -19.64
C PRO A 91 -37.96 -0.97 -19.48
N ARG A 92 -37.15 -0.87 -18.43
CA ARG A 92 -36.39 0.34 -18.09
C ARG A 92 -35.42 0.72 -19.20
N TRP A 93 -34.86 -0.28 -19.89
CA TRP A 93 -33.98 -0.06 -21.03
C TRP A 93 -34.66 0.71 -22.16
N ASP A 94 -35.90 0.36 -22.49
CA ASP A 94 -36.66 1.07 -23.53
C ASP A 94 -36.86 2.55 -23.14
N VAL A 95 -37.17 2.81 -21.86
CA VAL A 95 -37.27 4.19 -21.32
C VAL A 95 -35.93 4.93 -21.39
N ILE A 96 -34.81 4.25 -21.11
CA ILE A 96 -33.45 4.81 -21.24
C ILE A 96 -33.19 5.17 -22.70
N CYS A 97 -33.41 4.25 -23.64
CA CYS A 97 -33.22 4.48 -25.07
C CYS A 97 -34.08 5.63 -25.59
N GLU A 98 -35.39 5.60 -25.32
CA GLU A 98 -36.34 6.66 -25.72
C GLU A 98 -35.95 8.03 -25.16
N SER A 99 -35.35 8.08 -23.97
CA SER A 99 -34.93 9.32 -23.33
C SER A 99 -33.63 9.87 -23.90
N LEU A 100 -32.62 9.01 -24.07
CA LEU A 100 -31.28 9.42 -24.51
C LEU A 100 -31.18 9.65 -26.03
N LEU A 101 -32.08 9.06 -26.84
CA LEU A 101 -32.13 9.29 -28.29
C LEU A 101 -32.76 10.64 -28.67
N LYS A 102 -33.38 11.35 -27.73
CA LYS A 102 -33.87 12.71 -27.96
C LYS A 102 -32.68 13.67 -28.00
N PRO A 103 -32.73 14.75 -28.80
CA PRO A 103 -31.73 15.81 -28.72
C PRO A 103 -31.61 16.35 -27.28
N ILE A 104 -30.37 16.47 -26.80
CA ILE A 104 -30.04 17.03 -25.49
C ILE A 104 -28.99 18.12 -25.73
N ASN A 105 -29.41 19.38 -25.64
CA ASN A 105 -28.59 20.55 -26.00
C ASN A 105 -28.27 21.44 -24.80
N SER A 106 -28.72 21.08 -23.60
CA SER A 106 -28.45 21.83 -22.37
C SER A 106 -28.42 20.94 -21.13
N ILE A 107 -27.93 21.49 -20.01
CA ILE A 107 -27.89 20.79 -18.72
C ILE A 107 -29.30 20.51 -18.17
N GLU A 108 -30.28 21.39 -18.44
CA GLU A 108 -31.69 21.17 -18.08
C GLU A 108 -32.28 19.98 -18.86
N GLU A 109 -31.98 19.89 -20.16
CA GLU A 109 -32.42 18.78 -21.00
C GLU A 109 -31.74 17.47 -20.58
N LEU A 110 -30.46 17.53 -20.20
CA LEU A 110 -29.72 16.38 -19.69
C LEU A 110 -30.27 15.89 -18.34
N GLU A 111 -30.50 16.79 -17.39
CA GLU A 111 -31.11 16.46 -16.09
C GLU A 111 -32.51 15.86 -16.31
N LYS A 112 -33.31 16.44 -17.21
CA LYS A 112 -34.63 15.91 -17.57
C LYS A 112 -34.53 14.50 -18.16
N ALA A 113 -33.60 14.27 -19.08
CA ALA A 113 -33.40 12.95 -19.69
C ALA A 113 -32.99 11.90 -18.64
N ILE A 114 -32.03 12.22 -17.77
CA ILE A 114 -31.59 11.31 -16.70
C ILE A 114 -32.74 10.98 -15.75
N ASN A 115 -33.57 11.97 -15.42
CA ASN A 115 -34.72 11.78 -14.53
C ASN A 115 -35.85 10.94 -15.13
N CYS A 116 -35.95 10.80 -16.46
CA CYS A 116 -37.01 10.00 -17.08
C CYS A 116 -36.97 8.51 -16.72
N TYR A 117 -35.78 7.98 -16.39
CA TYR A 117 -35.58 6.57 -16.07
C TYR A 117 -34.98 6.37 -14.67
N ASN A 118 -35.04 7.37 -13.80
CA ASN A 118 -34.61 7.28 -12.41
C ASN A 118 -35.73 7.69 -11.46
N ASN A 119 -35.77 7.04 -10.29
CA ASN A 119 -36.60 7.53 -9.20
C ASN A 119 -36.00 8.84 -8.69
N LYS A 120 -36.86 9.82 -8.36
CA LYS A 120 -36.54 11.16 -7.84
C LYS A 120 -35.08 11.35 -7.40
N LEU A 121 -34.25 11.90 -8.29
CA LEU A 121 -32.86 12.26 -7.99
C LEU A 121 -32.79 13.63 -7.31
N PRO A 122 -31.73 13.91 -6.52
CA PRO A 122 -31.42 15.27 -6.09
C PRO A 122 -31.07 16.15 -7.31
N LYS A 123 -31.20 17.47 -7.15
CA LYS A 123 -30.80 18.42 -8.18
C LYS A 123 -29.32 18.26 -8.50
N LEU A 124 -28.95 18.29 -9.78
CA LEU A 124 -27.58 18.13 -10.26
C LEU A 124 -26.73 19.42 -10.10
N THR A 125 -26.78 20.07 -8.93
CA THR A 125 -26.21 21.41 -8.69
C THR A 125 -24.75 21.57 -9.12
N ALA A 126 -23.90 20.56 -8.88
CA ALA A 126 -22.51 20.61 -9.28
C ALA A 126 -22.33 20.61 -10.81
N LEU A 127 -23.15 19.85 -11.56
CA LEU A 127 -23.13 19.87 -13.02
C LEU A 127 -23.66 21.20 -13.56
N TYR A 128 -24.71 21.75 -12.95
CA TYR A 128 -25.19 23.10 -13.28
C TYR A 128 -24.08 24.15 -13.13
N HIS A 129 -23.37 24.15 -12.00
CA HIS A 129 -22.25 25.06 -11.79
C HIS A 129 -21.13 24.83 -12.81
N PHE A 130 -20.78 23.57 -13.09
CA PHE A 130 -19.74 23.24 -14.06
C PHE A 130 -20.06 23.77 -15.47
N PHE A 131 -21.27 23.54 -15.97
CA PHE A 131 -21.65 23.98 -17.32
C PHE A 131 -21.93 25.49 -17.40
N ASN A 132 -22.43 26.12 -16.34
CA ASN A 132 -22.87 27.52 -16.41
C ASN A 132 -21.80 28.52 -15.96
N GLU A 133 -20.87 28.10 -15.09
CA GLU A 133 -19.94 29.01 -14.41
C GLU A 133 -18.46 28.61 -14.59
N VAL A 134 -18.16 27.37 -15.00
CA VAL A 134 -16.76 26.88 -15.09
C VAL A 134 -16.31 26.72 -16.53
N LEU A 135 -17.14 26.13 -17.41
CA LEU A 135 -16.81 25.94 -18.82
C LEU A 135 -17.05 27.19 -19.65
N GLU A 136 -16.20 27.40 -20.65
CA GLU A 136 -16.41 28.42 -21.67
C GLU A 136 -17.56 28.00 -22.61
N GLU A 137 -18.24 28.98 -23.23
CA GLU A 137 -19.41 28.72 -24.08
C GLU A 137 -19.11 27.72 -25.22
N GLU A 138 -17.92 27.83 -25.83
CA GLU A 138 -17.47 26.92 -26.90
C GLU A 138 -17.30 25.47 -26.40
N GLU A 139 -16.84 25.27 -25.17
CA GLU A 139 -16.67 23.94 -24.55
C GLU A 139 -18.03 23.32 -24.22
N VAL A 140 -18.96 24.13 -23.72
CA VAL A 140 -20.36 23.71 -23.46
C VAL A 140 -21.02 23.26 -24.77
N GLN A 141 -20.91 24.06 -25.82
CA GLN A 141 -21.44 23.72 -27.14
C GLN A 141 -20.78 22.45 -27.69
N TYR A 142 -19.46 22.32 -27.56
CA TYR A 142 -18.75 21.11 -27.98
C TYR A 142 -19.24 19.88 -27.22
N PHE A 143 -19.43 19.98 -25.90
CA PHE A 143 -19.93 18.89 -25.07
C PHE A 143 -21.28 18.39 -25.57
N PHE A 144 -22.29 19.26 -25.68
CA PHE A 144 -23.65 18.85 -26.04
C PHE A 144 -23.79 18.45 -27.52
N ASN A 145 -23.07 19.10 -28.43
CA ASN A 145 -23.20 18.84 -29.86
C ASN A 145 -22.35 17.66 -30.36
N ASN A 146 -21.27 17.30 -29.63
CA ASN A 146 -20.30 16.30 -30.10
C ASN A 146 -20.04 15.21 -29.05
N LEU A 147 -19.59 15.59 -27.85
CA LEU A 147 -19.13 14.61 -26.87
C LEU A 147 -20.27 13.76 -26.29
N LEU A 148 -21.35 14.40 -25.84
CA LEU A 148 -22.51 13.72 -25.26
C LEU A 148 -23.19 12.75 -26.25
N PRO A 149 -23.43 13.11 -27.53
CA PRO A 149 -23.94 12.15 -28.52
C PRO A 149 -23.07 10.91 -28.66
N ASN A 150 -21.74 11.07 -28.68
CA ASN A 150 -20.81 9.94 -28.73
C ASN A 150 -20.86 9.07 -27.46
N ILE A 151 -20.97 9.69 -26.28
CA ILE A 151 -21.17 8.99 -25.00
C ILE A 151 -22.48 8.19 -25.03
N VAL A 152 -23.57 8.82 -25.48
CA VAL A 152 -24.89 8.17 -25.61
C VAL A 152 -24.82 7.00 -26.58
N GLN A 153 -24.20 7.17 -27.74
CA GLN A 153 -24.04 6.10 -28.73
C GLN A 153 -23.34 4.89 -28.11
N LEU A 154 -22.20 5.09 -27.45
CA LEU A 154 -21.47 4.01 -26.77
C LEU A 154 -22.29 3.36 -25.65
N ALA A 155 -23.02 4.15 -24.87
CA ALA A 155 -23.86 3.64 -23.78
C ALA A 155 -25.02 2.78 -24.31
N LEU A 156 -25.65 3.16 -25.42
CA LEU A 156 -26.75 2.41 -26.03
C LEU A 156 -26.27 1.17 -26.78
N GLN A 157 -24.99 1.11 -27.18
CA GLN A 157 -24.32 -0.07 -27.76
C GLN A 157 -23.80 -1.07 -26.70
N LEU A 158 -24.13 -0.84 -25.42
CA LEU A 158 -23.72 -1.72 -24.32
C LEU A 158 -24.12 -3.19 -24.52
N PRO A 159 -25.33 -3.55 -25.02
CA PRO A 159 -25.69 -4.94 -25.29
C PRO A 159 -24.81 -5.64 -26.35
N GLU A 160 -24.27 -4.89 -27.31
CA GLU A 160 -23.40 -5.37 -28.38
C GLU A 160 -21.98 -5.58 -27.87
N PHE A 161 -21.46 -4.64 -27.08
CA PHE A 161 -20.11 -4.74 -26.53
C PHE A 161 -20.03 -5.76 -25.39
N ILE A 162 -21.02 -5.81 -24.51
CA ILE A 162 -21.04 -6.73 -23.37
C ILE A 162 -22.30 -7.58 -23.44
N PRO A 163 -22.36 -8.58 -24.35
CA PRO A 163 -23.55 -9.42 -24.53
C PRO A 163 -23.73 -10.44 -23.40
N GLY A 164 -22.65 -10.77 -22.68
CA GLY A 164 -22.63 -11.71 -21.57
C GLY A 164 -22.89 -11.07 -20.20
N SER A 165 -23.03 -11.92 -19.17
CA SER A 165 -23.18 -11.47 -17.78
C SER A 165 -21.82 -11.23 -17.12
N ILE A 166 -21.69 -10.13 -16.39
CA ILE A 166 -20.49 -9.83 -15.60
C ILE A 166 -20.67 -10.43 -14.20
N PRO A 167 -19.86 -11.41 -13.76
CA PRO A 167 -20.00 -11.95 -12.42
C PRO A 167 -19.54 -10.95 -11.37
N LEU A 168 -20.14 -10.98 -10.18
CA LEU A 168 -19.66 -10.22 -9.03
C LEU A 168 -18.40 -10.89 -8.45
N LEU A 169 -17.37 -10.09 -8.20
CA LEU A 169 -16.21 -10.45 -7.40
C LEU A 169 -16.61 -10.41 -5.91
N LYS A 170 -17.16 -11.52 -5.43
CA LYS A 170 -17.66 -11.68 -4.04
C LYS A 170 -16.57 -12.01 -3.03
N LYS A 171 -16.85 -11.69 -1.76
CA LYS A 171 -15.98 -12.02 -0.61
C LYS A 171 -15.60 -13.51 -0.59
N ASN A 172 -14.37 -13.80 -0.13
CA ASN A 172 -13.77 -15.12 0.06
C ASN A 172 -13.51 -15.93 -1.23
N HIS A 173 -13.56 -15.31 -2.41
CA HIS A 173 -13.34 -15.99 -3.68
C HIS A 173 -12.18 -15.37 -4.45
N ASN A 174 -11.29 -16.22 -4.99
CA ASN A 174 -10.28 -15.82 -5.96
C ASN A 174 -10.89 -15.87 -7.35
N LYS A 175 -11.08 -14.71 -7.98
CA LYS A 175 -11.73 -14.62 -9.30
C LYS A 175 -11.20 -13.44 -10.09
N SER A 176 -11.01 -13.60 -11.39
CA SER A 176 -10.62 -12.52 -12.30
C SER A 176 -11.63 -12.30 -13.42
N ILE A 177 -11.75 -11.04 -13.87
CA ILE A 177 -12.61 -10.60 -14.97
C ILE A 177 -11.80 -9.72 -15.93
N ASN A 178 -11.97 -9.93 -17.24
CA ASN A 178 -11.47 -9.03 -18.28
C ASN A 178 -12.62 -8.46 -19.15
N PRO A 179 -12.94 -7.16 -19.13
CA PRO A 179 -13.99 -6.53 -19.97
C PRO A 179 -13.58 -6.38 -21.44
N VAL A 180 -14.39 -5.65 -22.24
CA VAL A 180 -14.01 -5.21 -23.59
C VAL A 180 -12.93 -4.14 -23.45
N GLY A 181 -11.78 -4.35 -24.10
CA GLY A 181 -10.51 -3.72 -23.75
C GLY A 181 -9.70 -4.63 -22.82
N VAL A 182 -8.37 -4.67 -22.99
CA VAL A 182 -7.57 -5.68 -22.31
C VAL A 182 -7.16 -5.19 -20.90
N ILE A 183 -8.06 -5.38 -19.94
CA ILE A 183 -7.81 -5.10 -18.51
C ILE A 183 -8.13 -6.38 -17.73
N THR A 184 -7.40 -6.65 -16.66
CA THR A 184 -7.69 -7.75 -15.73
C THR A 184 -7.95 -7.20 -14.34
N PHE A 185 -9.12 -7.50 -13.78
CA PHE A 185 -9.45 -7.26 -12.39
C PHE A 185 -9.36 -8.59 -11.64
N GLU A 186 -8.40 -8.77 -10.74
CA GLU A 186 -8.21 -9.98 -9.94
C GLU A 186 -8.54 -9.72 -8.47
N ARG A 187 -9.63 -10.32 -7.96
CA ARG A 187 -9.86 -10.40 -6.51
C ARG A 187 -9.03 -11.53 -5.94
N LYS A 188 -8.18 -11.19 -4.98
CA LYS A 188 -7.31 -12.10 -4.26
C LYS A 188 -7.85 -12.33 -2.86
N PHE A 189 -7.85 -13.58 -2.43
CA PHE A 189 -8.18 -14.02 -1.09
C PHE A 189 -7.16 -15.06 -0.63
N VAL A 190 -6.48 -14.77 0.48
CA VAL A 190 -5.60 -15.73 1.16
C VAL A 190 -6.26 -16.12 2.49
N PRO A 191 -6.67 -17.39 2.66
CA PRO A 191 -7.24 -17.83 3.94
C PRO A 191 -6.15 -17.82 5.02
N ARG A 192 -6.57 -17.65 6.28
CA ARG A 192 -5.65 -17.57 7.44
C ARG A 192 -4.66 -18.73 7.53
N SER A 193 -5.05 -19.93 7.11
CA SER A 193 -4.18 -21.12 7.10
C SER A 193 -3.05 -21.06 6.07
N HIS A 194 -3.17 -20.20 5.05
CA HIS A 194 -2.17 -20.01 3.98
C HIS A 194 -1.42 -18.68 4.10
N MET A 195 -1.75 -17.87 5.12
CA MET A 195 -0.97 -16.67 5.43
C MET A 195 0.44 -17.03 5.90
N PRO A 196 1.43 -16.16 5.69
CA PRO A 196 2.77 -16.38 6.22
C PRO A 196 2.73 -16.57 7.74
N ARG A 197 3.53 -17.51 8.23
CA ARG A 197 3.79 -17.68 9.65
C ARG A 197 4.87 -16.70 10.07
N TRP A 198 4.44 -15.44 10.28
CA TRP A 198 5.31 -14.30 10.56
C TRP A 198 6.32 -14.58 11.67
N ASP A 199 5.90 -15.32 12.70
CA ASP A 199 6.68 -15.78 13.86
C ASP A 199 7.83 -16.75 13.55
N THR A 200 7.85 -17.32 12.34
CA THR A 200 8.80 -18.37 11.90
C THR A 200 9.42 -18.09 10.52
N LEU A 201 9.14 -16.94 9.94
CA LEU A 201 9.62 -16.61 8.60
C LEU A 201 11.13 -16.41 8.61
N ASP A 202 11.84 -17.23 7.80
CA ASP A 202 13.31 -17.24 7.76
C ASP A 202 13.92 -16.21 6.78
N ASN A 203 13.16 -15.17 6.42
CA ASN A 203 13.62 -14.13 5.49
C ASN A 203 14.34 -12.99 6.23
N ASN A 204 15.60 -12.75 5.85
CA ASN A 204 16.34 -11.59 6.30
C ASN A 204 15.82 -10.33 5.58
N LEU A 205 15.29 -9.37 6.34
CA LEU A 205 14.77 -8.10 5.79
C LEU A 205 15.83 -7.32 5.00
N GLY A 206 17.11 -7.49 5.32
CA GLY A 206 18.23 -6.90 4.58
C GLY A 206 18.40 -7.41 3.15
N ASN A 207 17.81 -8.56 2.81
CA ASN A 207 17.83 -9.08 1.44
C ASN A 207 16.82 -8.37 0.53
N THR A 208 15.82 -7.70 1.11
CA THR A 208 14.86 -6.90 0.36
C THR A 208 15.50 -5.57 0.02
N LYS A 209 15.69 -5.30 -1.28
CA LYS A 209 16.22 -4.02 -1.73
C LYS A 209 15.17 -2.94 -1.52
N ILE A 210 15.63 -1.77 -1.11
CA ILE A 210 14.77 -0.60 -0.90
C ILE A 210 15.27 0.56 -1.74
N HIS A 211 14.34 1.31 -2.33
CA HIS A 211 14.56 2.65 -2.88
C HIS A 211 13.58 3.58 -2.16
N ILE A 212 14.06 4.56 -1.40
CA ILE A 212 13.19 5.50 -0.68
C ILE A 212 13.43 6.90 -1.23
N THR A 213 12.40 7.54 -1.76
CA THR A 213 12.47 8.88 -2.37
C THR A 213 11.51 9.83 -1.69
N SER A 214 11.95 11.08 -1.48
CA SER A 214 11.09 12.17 -1.03
C SER A 214 10.44 12.96 -2.17
N SER A 215 10.80 12.66 -3.41
CA SER A 215 10.23 13.28 -4.62
C SER A 215 9.50 12.25 -5.49
N GLY A 216 8.63 12.74 -6.35
CA GLY A 216 7.85 11.92 -7.27
C GLY A 216 6.64 11.25 -6.63
N THR A 217 5.94 10.45 -7.41
CA THR A 217 4.67 9.82 -7.06
C THR A 217 4.65 8.33 -7.43
N ILE A 218 3.67 7.59 -6.92
CA ILE A 218 3.58 6.13 -7.09
C ILE A 218 3.34 5.78 -8.56
N GLU A 219 2.53 6.56 -9.28
CA GLU A 219 2.22 6.35 -10.70
C GLU A 219 3.43 6.55 -11.63
N GLU A 220 4.49 7.22 -11.17
CA GLU A 220 5.77 7.33 -11.88
C GLU A 220 6.63 6.05 -11.75
N GLY A 221 6.25 5.12 -10.87
CA GLY A 221 6.87 3.79 -10.75
C GLY A 221 6.51 2.86 -11.90
N LEU A 222 6.99 3.17 -13.11
CA LEU A 222 6.66 2.45 -14.36
C LEU A 222 6.96 0.95 -14.26
N GLY A 223 5.99 0.09 -14.60
CA GLY A 223 6.14 -1.36 -14.56
C GLY A 223 6.22 -1.99 -13.17
N PHE A 224 6.25 -1.18 -12.10
CA PHE A 224 6.14 -1.66 -10.71
C PHE A 224 4.71 -2.02 -10.34
N LEU A 225 4.55 -2.77 -9.25
CA LEU A 225 3.23 -2.98 -8.64
C LEU A 225 2.89 -1.73 -7.81
N GLN A 226 1.99 -0.89 -8.33
CA GLN A 226 1.66 0.42 -7.77
C GLN A 226 0.55 0.29 -6.73
N VAL A 227 0.78 0.77 -5.51
CA VAL A 227 -0.19 0.61 -4.43
C VAL A 227 -1.23 1.73 -4.46
N ASP A 228 -2.50 1.33 -4.42
CA ASP A 228 -3.65 2.19 -4.15
C ASP A 228 -4.00 2.11 -2.65
N PHE A 229 -4.02 3.28 -1.98
CA PHE A 229 -4.30 3.43 -0.56
C PHE A 229 -5.80 3.42 -0.30
N ALA A 230 -6.38 2.26 -0.56
CA ALA A 230 -7.80 2.13 -0.79
C ALA A 230 -8.67 2.28 0.46
N ASN A 231 -9.95 2.55 0.22
CA ASN A 231 -11.03 2.18 1.10
C ASN A 231 -11.41 0.71 0.88
N LYS A 232 -11.96 0.04 1.91
CA LYS A 232 -12.50 -1.33 1.78
C LYS A 232 -13.62 -1.42 0.73
N PHE A 233 -14.32 -0.32 0.46
CA PHE A 233 -15.11 -0.14 -0.75
C PHE A 233 -14.25 0.55 -1.81
N ILE A 234 -13.70 -0.23 -2.73
CA ILE A 234 -12.76 0.20 -3.77
C ILE A 234 -13.18 1.50 -4.48
N GLY A 235 -12.22 2.39 -4.72
CA GLY A 235 -12.43 3.73 -5.27
C GLY A 235 -13.01 4.73 -4.27
N GLY A 236 -13.16 4.34 -2.99
CA GLY A 236 -13.56 5.22 -1.90
C GLY A 236 -14.71 6.16 -2.26
N GLY A 237 -14.42 7.46 -2.15
CA GLY A 237 -15.31 8.56 -2.44
C GLY A 237 -15.24 9.11 -3.87
N VAL A 238 -14.72 8.37 -4.86
CA VAL A 238 -14.50 8.89 -6.24
C VAL A 238 -15.80 9.37 -6.93
N LEU A 239 -16.94 8.78 -6.57
CA LEU A 239 -18.27 9.22 -7.03
C LEU A 239 -18.99 10.11 -6.00
N GLY A 240 -18.22 10.71 -5.09
CA GLY A 240 -18.68 11.57 -3.99
C GLY A 240 -17.70 12.72 -3.76
N TYR A 241 -17.27 12.92 -2.51
CA TYR A 241 -16.40 14.04 -2.12
C TYR A 241 -14.92 13.65 -1.95
N GLY A 242 -14.54 12.42 -2.27
CA GLY A 242 -13.16 11.97 -2.10
C GLY A 242 -12.24 12.58 -3.15
N CYS A 243 -11.09 13.10 -2.74
CA CYS A 243 -10.07 13.67 -3.64
C CYS A 243 -8.65 13.47 -3.07
N VAL A 244 -8.39 12.29 -2.51
CA VAL A 244 -7.06 11.91 -2.00
C VAL A 244 -6.46 10.85 -2.91
N GLN A 245 -5.38 10.18 -2.49
CA GLN A 245 -4.59 9.31 -3.37
C GLN A 245 -5.40 8.27 -4.16
N GLU A 246 -6.37 7.59 -3.54
CA GLU A 246 -7.23 6.60 -4.21
C GLU A 246 -8.11 7.27 -5.27
N GLU A 247 -8.87 8.30 -4.91
CA GLU A 247 -9.79 8.95 -5.85
C GLU A 247 -9.06 9.66 -6.98
N ILE A 248 -7.92 10.30 -6.69
CA ILE A 248 -7.04 10.91 -7.71
C ILE A 248 -6.60 9.85 -8.71
N ARG A 249 -6.15 8.68 -8.23
CA ARG A 249 -5.73 7.59 -9.13
C ARG A 249 -6.89 7.10 -10.00
N PHE A 250 -8.09 7.01 -9.45
CA PHE A 250 -9.28 6.57 -10.18
C PHE A 250 -9.76 7.60 -11.21
N VAL A 251 -9.60 8.92 -10.99
CA VAL A 251 -10.00 9.91 -12.00
C VAL A 251 -8.98 10.06 -13.14
N ILE A 252 -7.68 9.88 -12.88
CA ILE A 252 -6.66 9.91 -13.95
C ILE A 252 -6.59 8.59 -14.74
N CYS A 253 -7.07 7.48 -14.15
CA CYS A 253 -7.21 6.16 -14.77
C CYS A 253 -8.67 5.67 -14.61
N PRO A 254 -9.67 6.28 -15.29
CA PRO A 254 -11.10 6.07 -15.08
C PRO A 254 -11.58 4.62 -15.27
N GLU A 255 -10.83 3.78 -15.97
CA GLU A 255 -11.12 2.35 -16.08
C GLU A 255 -11.10 1.64 -14.72
N LEU A 256 -10.39 2.19 -13.72
CA LEU A 256 -10.43 1.70 -12.34
C LEU A 256 -11.82 1.84 -11.71
N ILE A 257 -12.61 2.86 -12.09
CA ILE A 257 -13.97 3.09 -11.57
C ILE A 257 -14.89 1.90 -11.89
N LEU A 258 -14.67 1.20 -13.01
CA LEU A 258 -15.43 0.00 -13.37
C LEU A 258 -15.37 -1.08 -12.29
N SER A 259 -14.28 -1.15 -11.52
CA SER A 259 -14.16 -2.12 -10.42
C SER A 259 -15.28 -1.99 -9.38
N ARG A 260 -15.84 -0.79 -9.18
CA ARG A 260 -16.96 -0.52 -8.26
C ARG A 260 -18.25 -1.23 -8.68
N LEU A 261 -18.42 -1.50 -9.97
CA LEU A 261 -19.62 -2.14 -10.50
C LEU A 261 -19.78 -3.58 -10.01
N PHE A 262 -18.67 -4.31 -9.89
CA PHE A 262 -18.67 -5.75 -9.64
C PHE A 262 -17.86 -6.20 -8.43
N THR A 263 -17.20 -5.31 -7.69
CA THR A 263 -16.37 -5.68 -6.52
C THR A 263 -17.09 -5.43 -5.21
N GLN A 264 -17.40 -6.49 -4.46
CA GLN A 264 -17.90 -6.38 -3.10
C GLN A 264 -16.83 -5.79 -2.15
N GLU A 265 -17.24 -5.15 -1.05
CA GLU A 265 -16.33 -4.71 0.03
C GLU A 265 -15.24 -5.75 0.35
N LEU A 266 -13.99 -5.29 0.55
CA LEU A 266 -12.84 -6.14 0.88
C LEU A 266 -12.88 -6.59 2.34
N GLY A 267 -12.66 -7.87 2.58
CA GLY A 267 -12.34 -8.43 3.90
C GLY A 267 -10.84 -8.35 4.22
N ASP A 268 -10.45 -8.66 5.46
CA ASP A 268 -9.06 -8.51 5.93
C ASP A 268 -8.04 -9.38 5.19
N GLY A 269 -8.46 -10.55 4.69
CA GLY A 269 -7.62 -11.47 3.91
C GLY A 269 -7.70 -11.25 2.40
N GLU A 270 -8.22 -10.11 1.95
CA GLU A 270 -8.50 -9.84 0.53
C GLU A 270 -7.80 -8.61 -0.02
N ALA A 271 -7.52 -8.58 -1.32
CA ALA A 271 -7.04 -7.42 -2.07
C ALA A 271 -7.54 -7.50 -3.52
N ILE A 272 -7.46 -6.41 -4.27
CA ILE A 272 -7.65 -6.44 -5.73
C ILE A 272 -6.32 -6.10 -6.40
N VAL A 273 -5.98 -6.82 -7.48
CA VAL A 273 -4.92 -6.41 -8.40
C VAL A 273 -5.56 -6.11 -9.76
N ILE A 274 -5.33 -4.91 -10.28
CA ILE A 274 -5.84 -4.46 -11.57
C ILE A 274 -4.67 -4.26 -12.52
N THR A 275 -4.67 -4.95 -13.66
CA THR A 275 -3.59 -4.89 -14.65
C THR A 275 -4.15 -4.43 -15.99
N GLY A 276 -3.48 -3.50 -16.66
CA GLY A 276 -3.85 -3.05 -18.00
C GLY A 276 -4.43 -1.65 -18.10
N VAL A 277 -4.60 -0.95 -16.97
CA VAL A 277 -5.22 0.37 -16.95
C VAL A 277 -4.39 1.43 -17.67
N GLU A 278 -5.08 2.30 -18.40
CA GLU A 278 -4.53 3.46 -19.08
C GLU A 278 -4.67 4.73 -18.24
N ARG A 279 -3.65 5.59 -18.32
CA ARG A 279 -3.72 6.95 -17.78
C ARG A 279 -4.16 7.92 -18.86
N TYR A 280 -5.25 8.63 -18.61
CA TYR A 280 -5.84 9.59 -19.55
C TYR A 280 -5.55 11.04 -19.19
N SER A 281 -5.23 11.34 -17.93
CA SER A 281 -5.10 12.72 -17.46
C SER A 281 -3.86 12.95 -16.62
N ASN A 282 -3.30 14.15 -16.77
CA ASN A 282 -2.37 14.76 -15.86
C ASN A 282 -3.11 15.53 -14.79
N TYR A 283 -2.43 15.76 -13.68
CA TYR A 283 -2.98 16.52 -12.58
C TYR A 283 -1.86 17.25 -11.83
N SER A 284 -2.26 18.29 -11.11
CA SER A 284 -1.44 18.95 -10.11
C SER A 284 -2.23 19.09 -8.80
N GLY A 285 -1.52 19.35 -7.70
CA GLY A 285 -2.13 19.49 -6.39
C GLY A 285 -2.68 18.18 -5.81
N TYR A 286 -3.39 18.29 -4.69
CA TYR A 286 -3.90 17.18 -3.90
C TYR A 286 -5.05 17.66 -2.99
N SER A 287 -6.11 16.86 -2.81
CA SER A 287 -7.31 17.28 -2.08
C SER A 287 -7.82 18.62 -2.61
N ASP A 288 -7.89 19.65 -1.76
CA ASP A 288 -8.57 20.90 -2.06
C ASP A 288 -7.85 21.74 -3.13
N CYS A 289 -6.59 21.42 -3.43
CA CYS A 289 -5.84 22.06 -4.51
C CYS A 289 -5.69 21.17 -5.76
N PHE A 290 -6.35 20.01 -5.81
CA PHE A 290 -6.33 19.13 -6.99
C PHE A 290 -6.88 19.85 -8.22
N LYS A 291 -6.17 19.74 -9.33
CA LYS A 291 -6.56 20.29 -10.63
C LYS A 291 -6.18 19.33 -11.74
N TRP A 292 -7.06 19.19 -12.72
CA TRP A 292 -6.72 18.57 -14.01
C TRP A 292 -5.67 19.44 -14.72
N ASP A 293 -4.64 18.80 -15.26
CA ASP A 293 -3.46 19.47 -15.82
C ASP A 293 -3.13 18.97 -17.23
N GLY A 294 -4.16 18.69 -18.02
CA GLY A 294 -4.02 18.25 -19.41
C GLY A 294 -4.22 16.75 -19.63
N ASN A 295 -4.33 16.39 -20.91
CA ASN A 295 -4.42 15.00 -21.36
C ASN A 295 -3.06 14.29 -21.29
N VAL A 296 -3.10 12.96 -21.16
CA VAL A 296 -1.92 12.10 -21.27
C VAL A 296 -2.06 11.23 -22.51
N ASN A 297 -0.98 11.16 -23.31
CA ASN A 297 -0.80 10.09 -24.27
C ASN A 297 0.01 8.98 -23.59
N ASP A 298 -0.66 7.92 -23.16
CA ASP A 298 0.00 6.85 -22.40
C ASP A 298 0.86 5.99 -23.34
N GLU A 299 2.18 6.15 -23.24
CA GLU A 299 3.16 5.39 -24.01
C GLU A 299 3.54 4.04 -23.36
N THR A 300 2.86 3.66 -22.27
CA THR A 300 3.09 2.37 -21.61
C THR A 300 2.84 1.22 -22.59
N PRO A 301 3.83 0.35 -22.83
CA PRO A 301 3.68 -0.74 -23.80
C PRO A 301 2.68 -1.78 -23.31
N PHE A 302 2.16 -2.54 -24.26
CA PHE A 302 1.30 -3.68 -23.99
C PHE A 302 2.10 -4.93 -23.62
N ASP A 303 1.52 -5.81 -22.83
CA ASP A 303 1.99 -7.18 -22.62
C ASP A 303 1.49 -8.12 -23.73
N ASP A 304 1.91 -9.39 -23.66
CA ASP A 304 1.57 -10.41 -24.68
C ASP A 304 0.07 -10.70 -24.79
N TYR A 305 -0.73 -10.24 -23.82
CA TYR A 305 -2.18 -10.42 -23.80
C TYR A 305 -2.93 -9.17 -24.22
N GLY A 306 -2.21 -8.07 -24.45
CA GLY A 306 -2.72 -6.78 -24.92
C GLY A 306 -3.03 -5.78 -23.82
N ARG A 307 -2.67 -6.06 -22.56
CA ARG A 307 -2.87 -5.15 -21.42
C ARG A 307 -1.72 -4.16 -21.36
N ARG A 308 -1.96 -2.89 -21.03
CA ARG A 308 -0.84 -1.99 -20.66
C ARG A 308 -0.05 -2.58 -19.50
N LYS A 309 1.28 -2.44 -19.52
CA LYS A 309 2.19 -2.90 -18.45
C LYS A 309 2.12 -2.04 -17.18
N THR A 310 0.90 -1.73 -16.75
CA THR A 310 0.55 -1.02 -15.51
C THR A 310 -0.21 -1.99 -14.61
N SER A 311 0.21 -2.12 -13.36
CA SER A 311 -0.48 -2.96 -12.36
C SER A 311 -0.68 -2.19 -11.07
N VAL A 312 -1.91 -2.20 -10.57
CA VAL A 312 -2.34 -1.50 -9.35
C VAL A 312 -2.79 -2.51 -8.31
N ALA A 313 -2.21 -2.48 -7.10
CA ALA A 313 -2.63 -3.26 -5.95
C ALA A 313 -3.48 -2.41 -5.00
N VAL A 314 -4.75 -2.77 -4.88
CA VAL A 314 -5.75 -2.10 -4.03
C VAL A 314 -5.79 -2.78 -2.67
N ILE A 315 -5.33 -2.09 -1.64
CA ILE A 315 -5.30 -2.57 -0.26
C ILE A 315 -5.82 -1.51 0.72
N ASP A 316 -6.79 -1.88 1.56
CA ASP A 316 -7.38 -0.97 2.54
C ASP A 316 -6.67 -1.03 3.90
N ALA A 317 -6.29 0.12 4.45
CA ALA A 317 -5.73 0.23 5.81
C ALA A 317 -6.82 0.35 6.87
N ILE A 318 -6.49 0.05 8.14
CA ILE A 318 -7.39 0.37 9.25
C ILE A 318 -7.39 1.88 9.49
N ARG A 319 -8.57 2.47 9.66
CA ARG A 319 -8.74 3.84 10.15
C ARG A 319 -8.69 3.86 11.68
N PHE A 320 -7.75 4.62 12.24
CA PHE A 320 -7.60 4.75 13.69
C PHE A 320 -8.29 5.98 14.25
N THR A 321 -9.09 5.80 15.30
CA THR A 321 -9.61 6.91 16.11
C THR A 321 -8.62 7.30 17.20
N LYS A 322 -7.99 6.30 17.84
CA LYS A 322 -6.90 6.46 18.79
C LYS A 322 -5.60 5.94 18.17
N THR A 323 -4.60 6.79 18.06
CA THR A 323 -3.31 6.46 17.43
C THR A 323 -2.54 5.36 18.16
N LYS A 324 -2.82 5.07 19.43
CA LYS A 324 -2.14 4.00 20.16
C LYS A 324 -2.61 2.60 19.78
N ASP A 325 -3.84 2.46 19.27
CA ASP A 325 -4.45 1.16 19.01
C ASP A 325 -3.76 0.43 17.83
N GLN A 326 -3.03 1.17 17.00
CA GLN A 326 -2.28 0.61 15.87
C GLN A 326 -1.11 -0.29 16.29
N PHE A 327 -0.60 -0.13 17.52
CA PHE A 327 0.52 -0.90 18.04
C PHE A 327 0.09 -2.22 18.70
N HIS A 328 -1.22 -2.52 18.74
CA HIS A 328 -1.68 -3.84 19.17
C HIS A 328 -1.26 -4.93 18.17
N CYS A 329 -0.83 -6.08 18.68
CA CYS A 329 -0.34 -7.19 17.87
C CYS A 329 -1.36 -7.65 16.82
N SER A 330 -2.65 -7.71 17.17
CA SER A 330 -3.74 -8.05 16.26
C SER A 330 -3.85 -7.08 15.09
N THR A 331 -3.68 -5.78 15.36
CA THR A 331 -3.71 -4.71 14.38
C THR A 331 -2.51 -4.78 13.45
N ILE A 332 -1.30 -4.91 13.99
CA ILE A 332 -0.07 -5.06 13.19
C ILE A 332 -0.19 -6.29 12.29
N LEU A 333 -0.64 -7.42 12.82
CA LEU A 333 -0.85 -8.66 12.06
C LEU A 333 -1.88 -8.48 10.94
N ARG A 334 -2.97 -7.76 11.19
CA ARG A 334 -3.97 -7.45 10.16
C ARG A 334 -3.35 -6.67 9.01
N GLU A 335 -2.63 -5.59 9.30
CA GLU A 335 -2.02 -4.74 8.28
C GLU A 335 -0.90 -5.46 7.51
N LEU A 336 -0.09 -6.29 8.19
CA LEU A 336 0.89 -7.18 7.57
C LEU A 336 0.23 -8.15 6.58
N ASN A 337 -0.81 -8.85 7.03
CA ASN A 337 -1.54 -9.79 6.19
C ASN A 337 -2.18 -9.10 4.98
N LYS A 338 -2.80 -7.94 5.18
CA LYS A 338 -3.41 -7.15 4.11
C LYS A 338 -2.38 -6.76 3.04
N ALA A 339 -1.26 -6.19 3.46
CA ALA A 339 -0.17 -5.83 2.54
C ALA A 339 0.38 -7.06 1.80
N TYR A 340 0.60 -8.17 2.51
CA TYR A 340 1.04 -9.44 1.90
C TYR A 340 0.04 -9.97 0.85
N VAL A 341 -1.27 -9.90 1.11
CA VAL A 341 -2.28 -10.31 0.13
C VAL A 341 -2.20 -9.46 -1.12
N GLY A 342 -2.02 -8.14 -1.00
CA GLY A 342 -1.79 -7.26 -2.15
C GLY A 342 -0.52 -7.61 -2.93
N PHE A 343 0.59 -7.86 -2.23
CA PHE A 343 1.92 -7.98 -2.84
C PHE A 343 2.25 -9.38 -3.35
N SER A 344 1.62 -10.42 -2.81
CA SER A 344 1.82 -11.81 -3.25
C SER A 344 1.51 -11.97 -4.75
N SER A 345 2.05 -13.01 -5.38
CA SER A 345 1.77 -13.32 -6.78
C SER A 345 1.68 -14.82 -7.00
N LYS A 346 0.95 -15.22 -8.05
CA LYS A 346 1.01 -16.58 -8.58
C LYS A 346 2.33 -16.83 -9.30
N GLU A 347 2.85 -15.80 -9.96
CA GLU A 347 4.19 -15.80 -10.53
C GLU A 347 5.24 -15.84 -9.43
N LYS A 348 6.29 -16.65 -9.61
CA LYS A 348 7.34 -16.83 -8.59
C LYS A 348 8.64 -16.12 -8.92
N ASN A 349 8.89 -15.91 -10.20
CA ASN A 349 10.15 -15.39 -10.71
C ASN A 349 9.93 -14.02 -11.33
N ASN A 350 10.97 -13.20 -11.29
CA ASN A 350 11.03 -11.92 -11.99
C ASN A 350 9.84 -10.98 -11.67
N LEU A 351 9.38 -11.00 -10.42
CA LEU A 351 8.36 -10.08 -9.92
C LEU A 351 8.89 -8.65 -9.91
N SER A 352 8.02 -7.69 -10.21
CA SER A 352 8.33 -6.27 -10.08
C SER A 352 8.46 -5.84 -8.61
N PRO A 353 9.27 -4.82 -8.29
CA PRO A 353 9.18 -4.11 -7.03
C PRO A 353 7.77 -3.57 -6.74
N VAL A 354 7.47 -3.33 -5.46
CA VAL A 354 6.25 -2.64 -5.02
C VAL A 354 6.52 -1.15 -4.91
N ALA A 355 5.79 -0.34 -5.67
CA ALA A 355 5.79 1.12 -5.57
C ALA A 355 4.68 1.57 -4.62
N THR A 356 5.04 2.13 -3.47
CA THR A 356 4.10 2.49 -2.39
C THR A 356 4.57 3.75 -1.63
N GLY A 357 3.91 4.08 -0.53
CA GLY A 357 4.28 5.20 0.34
C GLY A 357 3.56 5.14 1.67
N ASN A 358 3.08 6.28 2.14
CA ASN A 358 2.44 6.49 3.45
C ASN A 358 1.01 5.89 3.55
N TRP A 359 0.88 4.60 3.23
CA TRP A 359 -0.38 3.84 3.22
C TRP A 359 -1.12 3.94 4.56
N GLY A 360 -2.35 4.46 4.52
CA GLY A 360 -3.21 4.63 5.71
C GLY A 360 -2.78 5.74 6.69
N CYS A 361 -1.79 6.58 6.34
CA CYS A 361 -1.23 7.55 7.30
C CYS A 361 -1.88 8.94 7.26
N GLY A 362 -2.61 9.26 6.19
CA GLY A 362 -3.35 10.53 6.05
C GLY A 362 -4.69 10.49 6.78
N ALA A 363 -5.80 10.49 6.03
CA ALA A 363 -7.16 10.46 6.58
C ALA A 363 -7.44 9.30 7.58
N PHE A 364 -6.63 8.23 7.51
CA PHE A 364 -6.77 7.01 8.31
C PHE A 364 -5.89 7.02 9.57
N LYS A 365 -5.05 8.04 9.77
CA LYS A 365 -4.28 8.33 10.99
C LYS A 365 -3.31 7.23 11.44
N GLY A 366 -2.83 6.41 10.50
CA GLY A 366 -1.73 5.49 10.72
C GLY A 366 -0.39 6.20 10.93
N ASP A 367 0.52 5.56 11.67
CA ASP A 367 1.89 6.00 11.87
C ASP A 367 2.76 5.58 10.66
N PRO A 368 3.43 6.52 9.98
CA PRO A 368 4.19 6.23 8.77
C PRO A 368 5.46 5.40 9.03
N TYR A 369 6.03 5.43 10.23
CA TYR A 369 7.19 4.62 10.58
C TYR A 369 6.79 3.16 10.78
N LEU A 370 5.70 2.91 11.50
CA LEU A 370 5.14 1.57 11.65
C LEU A 370 4.69 1.02 10.29
N LYS A 371 3.97 1.81 9.50
CA LYS A 371 3.45 1.39 8.19
C LYS A 371 4.53 1.12 7.16
N SER A 372 5.63 1.88 7.15
CA SER A 372 6.77 1.60 6.26
C SER A 372 7.47 0.28 6.61
N LEU A 373 7.65 -0.02 7.90
CA LEU A 373 8.19 -1.30 8.35
C LEU A 373 7.26 -2.49 8.01
N ILE A 374 5.96 -2.36 8.26
CA ILE A 374 4.95 -3.37 7.89
C ILE A 374 5.03 -3.69 6.40
N GLN A 375 5.12 -2.66 5.55
CA GLN A 375 5.20 -2.84 4.11
C GLN A 375 6.52 -3.49 3.67
N LEU A 376 7.65 -3.14 4.30
CA LEU A 376 8.93 -3.81 4.07
C LEU A 376 8.86 -5.31 4.38
N MET A 377 8.28 -5.68 5.53
CA MET A 377 8.10 -7.07 5.93
C MET A 377 7.20 -7.83 4.96
N ALA A 378 6.09 -7.22 4.53
CA ALA A 378 5.18 -7.80 3.55
C ALA A 378 5.84 -7.98 2.17
N CYS A 379 6.64 -7.00 1.71
CA CYS A 379 7.42 -7.12 0.47
C CYS A 379 8.43 -8.26 0.56
N SER A 380 9.15 -8.36 1.68
CA SER A 380 10.10 -9.44 1.93
C SER A 380 9.41 -10.82 1.90
N ALA A 381 8.28 -10.97 2.58
CA ALA A 381 7.51 -12.22 2.57
C ALA A 381 6.92 -12.56 1.19
N ALA A 382 6.64 -11.54 0.37
CA ALA A 382 6.14 -11.70 -1.00
C ALA A 382 7.25 -11.83 -2.06
N ASN A 383 8.52 -11.85 -1.66
CA ASN A 383 9.69 -11.86 -2.56
C ASN A 383 9.71 -10.70 -3.56
N ARG A 384 9.40 -9.49 -3.08
CA ARG A 384 9.48 -8.25 -3.87
C ARG A 384 10.39 -7.23 -3.18
N ASP A 385 11.06 -6.44 -3.99
CA ASP A 385 11.78 -5.24 -3.54
C ASP A 385 10.79 -4.09 -3.30
N LEU A 386 11.19 -3.07 -2.52
CA LEU A 386 10.32 -1.97 -2.11
C LEU A 386 10.80 -0.63 -2.68
N VAL A 387 9.92 0.08 -3.37
CA VAL A 387 10.09 1.48 -3.78
C VAL A 387 9.10 2.33 -2.98
N TYR A 388 9.61 3.21 -2.13
CA TYR A 388 8.82 3.97 -1.15
C TYR A 388 8.90 5.47 -1.42
N TYR A 389 7.75 6.10 -1.66
CA TYR A 389 7.59 7.53 -1.86
C TYR A 389 7.12 8.18 -0.54
N SER A 390 7.93 9.06 0.04
CA SER A 390 7.61 9.74 1.30
C SER A 390 6.90 11.08 1.13
N PHE A 391 6.61 11.49 -0.12
CA PHE A 391 5.85 12.68 -0.49
C PHE A 391 6.37 13.98 0.17
N GLY A 392 7.61 14.33 -0.11
CA GLY A 392 8.29 15.52 0.43
C GLY A 392 8.93 15.30 1.81
N ASN A 393 8.57 14.24 2.53
CA ASN A 393 9.09 13.99 3.88
C ASN A 393 10.50 13.38 3.85
N THR A 394 11.52 14.23 3.83
CA THR A 394 12.94 13.85 3.85
C THR A 394 13.38 13.21 5.18
N GLU A 395 12.77 13.62 6.30
CA GLU A 395 13.05 13.08 7.63
C GLU A 395 12.63 11.59 7.72
N LEU A 396 11.39 11.28 7.31
CA LEU A 396 10.90 9.91 7.22
C LEU A 396 11.76 9.05 6.28
N ARG A 397 12.19 9.61 5.14
CA ARG A 397 13.06 8.91 4.19
C ARG A 397 14.38 8.51 4.85
N ASP A 398 15.05 9.46 5.50
CA ASP A 398 16.36 9.24 6.12
C ASP A 398 16.26 8.26 7.29
N GLU A 399 15.26 8.42 8.15
CA GLU A 399 15.04 7.54 9.30
C GLU A 399 14.64 6.12 8.88
N PHE A 400 13.78 5.97 7.87
CA PHE A 400 13.42 4.64 7.34
C PHE A 400 14.62 3.94 6.68
N TYR A 401 15.43 4.68 5.93
CA TYR A 401 16.66 4.12 5.35
C TYR A 401 17.65 3.65 6.44
N ASN A 402 17.86 4.46 7.47
CA ASN A 402 18.73 4.10 8.60
C ASN A 402 18.21 2.85 9.34
N MET A 403 16.88 2.75 9.52
CA MET A 403 16.24 1.56 10.09
C MET A 403 16.51 0.31 9.22
N HIS A 404 16.35 0.41 7.90
CA HIS A 404 16.65 -0.70 6.99
C HIS A 404 18.12 -1.14 7.07
N LEU A 405 19.07 -0.20 7.06
CA LEU A 405 20.49 -0.51 7.20
C LEU A 405 20.78 -1.22 8.53
N PHE A 406 20.15 -0.77 9.61
CA PHE A 406 20.27 -1.42 10.90
C PHE A 406 19.74 -2.87 10.87
N LEU A 407 18.56 -3.08 10.29
CA LEU A 407 17.97 -4.42 10.16
C LEU A 407 18.83 -5.36 9.30
N ALA A 408 19.36 -4.84 8.19
CA ALA A 408 20.18 -5.59 7.25
C ALA A 408 21.51 -6.04 7.88
N ASN A 409 22.18 -5.14 8.61
CA ASN A 409 23.48 -5.41 9.23
C ASN A 409 23.40 -6.41 10.39
N ASN A 410 22.25 -6.51 11.06
CA ASN A 410 22.05 -7.40 12.20
C ASN A 410 21.33 -8.71 11.85
N LYS A 411 21.07 -8.98 10.56
CA LYS A 411 20.38 -10.17 10.05
C LYS A 411 19.06 -10.48 10.76
N PHE A 412 18.26 -9.44 11.03
CA PHE A 412 16.95 -9.65 11.65
C PHE A 412 16.00 -10.39 10.71
N LEU A 413 15.41 -11.45 11.24
CA LEU A 413 14.33 -12.23 10.64
C LEU A 413 13.00 -11.52 10.93
N CYS A 414 12.00 -11.67 10.06
CA CYS A 414 10.73 -10.92 10.17
C CYS A 414 10.09 -10.98 11.57
N PHE A 415 10.20 -12.10 12.28
CA PHE A 415 10.08 -12.21 13.74
C PHE A 415 10.98 -13.39 14.16
N ASN A 416 11.85 -13.22 15.15
CA ASN A 416 12.64 -14.34 15.66
C ASN A 416 12.29 -14.66 17.10
N THR A 417 11.50 -15.74 17.27
CA THR A 417 11.22 -16.37 18.58
C THR A 417 12.28 -17.40 18.98
N GLN A 418 13.41 -17.55 18.25
CA GLN A 418 14.47 -18.45 18.70
C GLN A 418 15.13 -17.88 19.97
N LYS A 419 14.61 -18.37 21.11
CA LYS A 419 15.36 -18.53 22.36
C LYS A 419 16.80 -18.88 22.00
N ARG A 420 17.73 -17.97 22.26
CA ARG A 420 19.15 -18.31 22.39
C ARG A 420 19.22 -19.40 23.45
N LYS A 421 19.30 -20.67 23.04
CA LYS A 421 19.82 -21.72 23.90
C LYS A 421 21.27 -21.36 24.13
N THR A 422 21.55 -20.65 25.22
CA THR A 422 22.91 -20.53 25.72
C THR A 422 23.32 -21.91 26.21
N ASP A 423 24.07 -22.62 25.37
CA ASP A 423 25.00 -23.65 25.81
C ASP A 423 26.03 -22.97 26.73
N VAL A 424 25.74 -22.98 28.03
CA VAL A 424 26.76 -22.80 29.07
C VAL A 424 26.68 -24.02 29.96
N SER A 425 27.47 -25.03 29.60
CA SER A 425 27.92 -26.06 30.52
C SER A 425 28.73 -25.40 31.63
N LEU A 426 28.17 -25.31 32.83
CA LEU A 426 28.92 -25.04 34.05
C LEU A 426 29.65 -26.32 34.48
N PRO A 427 30.93 -26.24 34.92
CA PRO A 427 31.67 -27.40 35.40
C PRO A 427 31.14 -27.80 36.78
N SER A 428 30.71 -29.04 36.93
CA SER A 428 30.49 -29.64 38.25
C SER A 428 31.62 -30.61 38.55
N THR A 429 32.19 -30.43 39.73
CA THR A 429 33.26 -31.23 40.32
C THR A 429 32.81 -32.66 40.60
N SER A 430 33.77 -33.57 40.43
CA SER A 430 33.81 -35.00 40.73
C SER A 430 32.93 -35.52 41.88
N ASN A 431 32.25 -36.65 41.67
CA ASN A 431 32.61 -37.90 42.33
C ASN A 431 31.98 -39.13 41.67
N ASN A 432 32.75 -40.22 41.74
CA ASN A 432 32.54 -41.55 41.17
C ASN A 432 31.18 -42.17 41.49
N ASN A 433 30.60 -42.89 40.53
CA ASN A 433 30.31 -44.31 40.68
C ASN A 433 29.97 -44.96 39.33
N GLU A 434 30.42 -46.19 39.22
CA GLU A 434 30.34 -47.13 38.10
C GLU A 434 28.88 -47.44 37.71
N GLU A 435 28.61 -47.67 36.42
CA GLU A 435 28.24 -49.00 35.89
C GLU A 435 27.57 -48.96 34.50
N ILE A 436 28.08 -49.89 33.66
CA ILE A 436 27.39 -50.71 32.65
C ILE A 436 26.92 -50.05 31.33
N LYS A 437 27.75 -50.34 30.32
CA LYS A 437 27.43 -50.37 28.88
C LYS A 437 26.39 -51.45 28.58
N THR A 438 25.41 -51.13 27.75
CA THR A 438 24.89 -52.10 26.78
C THR A 438 24.64 -51.46 25.42
N LYS A 439 25.48 -51.89 24.48
CA LYS A 439 25.30 -51.79 23.03
C LYS A 439 24.04 -52.55 22.62
N LYS A 440 23.28 -52.02 21.67
CA LYS A 440 22.69 -52.84 20.60
C LYS A 440 22.85 -52.13 19.25
N ASN A 441 23.88 -52.55 18.54
CA ASN A 441 23.89 -52.55 17.09
C ASN A 441 22.82 -53.52 16.60
N VAL A 442 22.07 -53.14 15.56
CA VAL A 442 21.66 -54.10 14.54
C VAL A 442 22.24 -53.60 13.23
N THR A 443 23.15 -54.42 12.72
CA THR A 443 23.84 -54.32 11.45
C THR A 443 23.23 -55.36 10.52
N SER A 444 22.97 -55.02 9.26
CA SER A 444 23.34 -55.81 8.07
C SER A 444 22.66 -55.17 6.84
N ASN A 445 23.43 -54.63 5.87
CA ASN A 445 24.20 -55.32 4.81
C ASN A 445 23.27 -56.07 3.86
N LYS A 446 23.33 -55.97 2.53
CA LYS A 446 24.42 -55.86 1.53
C LYS A 446 23.68 -55.64 0.17
N THR A 447 24.21 -55.25 -0.99
CA THR A 447 25.41 -55.66 -1.76
C THR A 447 25.40 -54.77 -3.04
N THR A 448 26.42 -53.94 -3.30
CA THR A 448 27.50 -54.08 -4.32
C THR A 448 27.11 -54.36 -5.78
N LYS A 449 27.60 -53.50 -6.68
CA LYS A 449 28.46 -53.90 -7.83
C LYS A 449 29.43 -52.76 -8.18
N ASN A 450 30.71 -53.13 -8.29
CA ASN A 450 31.88 -52.35 -8.71
C ASN A 450 32.06 -52.39 -10.23
N GLU A 451 32.85 -51.44 -10.76
CA GLU A 451 34.02 -51.59 -11.66
C GLU A 451 34.34 -50.17 -12.21
N GLU A 452 35.35 -49.44 -11.70
CA GLU A 452 36.82 -49.48 -11.94
C GLU A 452 37.29 -49.15 -13.37
N SER A 453 38.01 -48.03 -13.52
CA SER A 453 39.41 -47.91 -14.03
C SER A 453 39.73 -46.42 -14.25
N HIS A 454 40.66 -45.72 -13.57
CA HIS A 454 42.14 -45.79 -13.45
C HIS A 454 42.96 -44.94 -14.46
N TYR A 455 44.09 -44.44 -13.95
CA TYR A 455 45.17 -43.57 -14.47
C TYR A 455 44.96 -42.05 -14.31
N GLY A 456 45.86 -41.25 -13.70
CA GLY A 456 47.17 -41.53 -13.08
C GLY A 456 48.08 -40.28 -13.10
N ALA A 457 48.73 -40.01 -11.95
CA ALA A 457 50.06 -39.38 -11.73
C ALA A 457 50.28 -37.90 -12.16
N SER A 458 50.56 -36.98 -11.21
CA SER A 458 51.90 -36.55 -10.70
C SER A 458 52.25 -35.17 -11.29
N SER A 459 52.90 -34.17 -10.66
CA SER A 459 53.94 -34.15 -9.63
C SER A 459 54.04 -32.76 -8.97
N GLN A 460 54.42 -32.77 -7.69
CA GLN A 460 55.18 -31.84 -6.84
C GLN A 460 55.81 -30.53 -7.42
N VAL A 461 55.93 -29.48 -6.60
CA VAL A 461 57.20 -29.00 -5.94
C VAL A 461 57.13 -27.51 -5.45
N LYS A 462 57.35 -27.33 -4.13
CA LYS A 462 58.10 -26.29 -3.35
C LYS A 462 57.74 -24.78 -3.43
N GLN A 463 57.38 -24.12 -2.30
CA GLN A 463 58.25 -23.48 -1.24
C GLN A 463 58.95 -22.20 -1.77
N VAL A 464 59.01 -21.01 -1.14
CA VAL A 464 59.48 -20.68 0.23
C VAL A 464 59.38 -19.14 0.47
N THR A 465 58.84 -18.75 1.63
CA THR A 465 59.23 -17.70 2.64
C THR A 465 59.48 -16.20 2.37
N ASN A 466 59.20 -15.45 3.46
CA ASN A 466 59.88 -14.28 4.07
C ASN A 466 59.45 -12.87 3.63
N LYS A 467 59.43 -11.83 4.49
CA LYS A 467 59.38 -11.57 5.96
C LYS A 467 59.50 -10.03 6.07
N ASN A 468 58.73 -9.40 6.96
CA ASN A 468 59.03 -8.16 7.72
C ASN A 468 59.33 -6.85 6.88
N MET A 469 59.22 -5.60 7.34
CA MET A 469 59.17 -4.96 8.65
C MET A 469 58.72 -3.48 8.51
N GLN A 470 58.31 -2.88 9.64
CA GLN A 470 57.88 -1.51 9.88
C GLN A 470 58.94 -0.40 9.71
N LYS A 471 58.48 0.86 9.50
CA LYS A 471 58.71 2.10 10.33
C LYS A 471 58.19 3.34 9.53
N LYS A 472 57.29 4.22 10.01
CA LYS A 472 57.22 5.21 11.13
C LYS A 472 57.97 6.55 10.88
N SER A 473 57.20 7.66 10.82
CA SER A 473 57.52 9.07 11.17
C SER A 473 56.22 9.91 11.00
N GLU A 474 55.49 10.39 12.03
CA GLU A 474 55.64 11.62 12.86
C GLU A 474 55.86 12.91 12.03
N SER A 475 55.22 14.08 12.19
CA SER A 475 54.19 14.72 13.05
C SER A 475 53.75 16.04 12.33
N VAL A 476 52.59 16.70 12.53
CA VAL A 476 52.23 17.72 13.54
C VAL A 476 50.77 18.20 13.31
N THR A 477 50.13 18.58 14.41
CA THR A 477 48.74 18.97 14.72
C THR A 477 48.14 20.22 14.03
N LEU A 478 46.81 20.22 13.83
CA LEU A 478 45.88 21.33 14.05
C LEU A 478 44.49 20.77 14.45
N SER A 479 43.85 21.40 15.43
CA SER A 479 42.68 20.93 16.19
C SER A 479 41.36 21.06 15.43
N ASP A 480 40.59 19.97 15.33
CA ASP A 480 39.25 19.96 14.73
C ASP A 480 38.24 19.24 15.65
N LYS A 481 37.08 19.87 15.90
CA LYS A 481 36.03 19.36 16.82
C LYS A 481 35.00 18.56 16.02
N SER A 482 35.05 17.23 16.12
CA SER A 482 34.04 16.31 15.55
C SER A 482 32.90 15.97 16.53
N PRO A 483 31.63 15.91 16.12
CA PRO A 483 30.55 15.34 16.93
C PRO A 483 30.52 13.80 16.86
N ARG A 484 30.21 13.15 17.99
CA ARG A 484 30.25 11.69 18.22
C ARG A 484 29.03 10.96 17.65
N LYS A 485 29.28 9.82 16.99
CA LYS A 485 28.31 8.76 16.63
C LYS A 485 27.79 8.05 17.89
N CYS A 486 26.49 7.72 17.93
CA CYS A 486 25.85 6.89 18.95
C CYS A 486 25.32 5.60 18.28
N THR A 487 25.63 4.45 18.86
CA THR A 487 25.22 3.12 18.41
C THR A 487 24.31 2.49 19.47
N MET A 488 23.13 2.01 19.07
CA MET A 488 22.21 1.26 19.94
C MET A 488 22.76 -0.11 20.32
N SER A 489 22.47 -0.57 21.54
CA SER A 489 22.89 -1.88 22.03
C SER A 489 21.94 -3.00 21.54
N SER A 490 22.47 -4.22 21.41
CA SER A 490 21.73 -5.38 20.91
C SER A 490 20.59 -5.85 21.82
N GLU A 491 20.48 -5.37 23.05
CA GLU A 491 19.50 -5.81 24.06
C GLU A 491 18.17 -5.05 23.96
N ASP A 492 18.21 -3.77 23.57
CA ASP A 492 17.02 -2.91 23.44
C ASP A 492 16.13 -3.33 22.26
N VAL A 493 16.75 -3.85 21.19
CA VAL A 493 16.03 -4.38 20.03
C VAL A 493 15.41 -5.75 20.32
N ILE A 494 16.05 -6.56 21.16
CA ILE A 494 15.49 -7.84 21.61
C ILE A 494 14.22 -7.61 22.44
N HIS A 495 14.13 -6.52 23.21
CA HIS A 495 12.94 -6.21 23.99
C HIS A 495 11.74 -5.76 23.13
N ILE A 496 11.97 -4.99 22.06
CA ILE A 496 10.93 -4.63 21.08
C ILE A 496 10.38 -5.88 20.38
N ILE A 497 11.25 -6.83 20.05
CA ILE A 497 10.87 -8.12 19.46
C ILE A 497 10.07 -8.97 20.46
N ASN A 498 10.48 -9.03 21.73
CA ASN A 498 9.78 -9.80 22.77
C ASN A 498 8.35 -9.29 23.07
N ILE A 499 8.09 -7.99 22.91
CA ILE A 499 6.74 -7.42 23.04
C ILE A 499 5.83 -7.88 21.89
N MET A 500 6.39 -8.16 20.71
CA MET A 500 5.64 -8.64 19.55
C MET A 500 5.39 -10.17 19.56
N ASP A 501 6.10 -10.92 20.41
CA ASP A 501 6.06 -12.39 20.49
C ASP A 501 4.95 -12.96 21.40
N GLY A 502 4.07 -12.13 21.98
CA GLY A 502 2.86 -12.60 22.67
C GLY A 502 3.09 -13.50 23.89
N SER A 503 4.28 -13.54 24.49
CA SER A 503 4.55 -14.28 25.71
C SER A 503 4.11 -13.50 26.96
N ALA A 504 2.81 -13.31 27.10
CA ALA A 504 2.17 -13.00 28.37
C ALA A 504 1.10 -14.06 28.61
N ASN A 505 1.49 -15.19 29.20
CA ASN A 505 0.67 -15.99 30.11
C ASN A 505 1.37 -17.30 30.49
N THR A 506 1.89 -17.37 31.71
CA THR A 506 1.57 -18.45 32.67
C THR A 506 2.03 -18.05 34.08
N PRO A 507 1.29 -18.39 35.14
CA PRO A 507 1.44 -17.80 36.46
C PRO A 507 2.39 -18.58 37.37
N LYS A 508 3.19 -17.88 38.19
CA LYS A 508 3.62 -18.34 39.54
C LYS A 508 4.36 -17.25 40.35
N GLU A 509 3.64 -16.73 41.35
CA GLU A 509 3.99 -16.30 42.72
C GLU A 509 5.36 -15.66 43.04
N SER A 510 5.37 -14.33 43.19
CA SER A 510 5.58 -13.56 44.44
C SER A 510 5.71 -12.07 44.07
N PRO A 511 5.32 -11.11 44.94
CA PRO A 511 4.98 -9.76 44.50
C PRO A 511 6.24 -8.93 44.27
N ARG A 512 6.70 -8.87 43.01
CA ARG A 512 7.48 -7.75 42.49
C ARG A 512 6.54 -6.91 41.64
N GLU A 513 6.44 -5.63 41.97
CA GLU A 513 5.63 -4.66 41.23
C GLU A 513 5.95 -4.74 39.73
N GLU A 514 5.00 -5.23 38.93
CA GLU A 514 5.07 -5.19 37.47
C GLU A 514 4.99 -3.73 37.00
N LEU A 515 6.13 -3.17 36.59
CA LEU A 515 6.19 -1.89 35.89
C LEU A 515 5.65 -2.10 34.47
N THR A 516 4.37 -1.84 34.27
CA THR A 516 3.74 -1.78 32.94
C THR A 516 3.99 -0.40 32.30
N LEU A 517 4.04 -0.34 30.96
CA LEU A 517 4.22 0.91 30.18
C LEU A 517 3.25 2.04 30.61
N LEU A 518 2.07 1.69 31.13
CA LEU A 518 1.09 2.62 31.68
C LEU A 518 1.57 3.31 32.97
N SER A 519 2.29 2.60 33.85
CA SER A 519 2.80 3.12 35.12
C SER A 519 3.93 4.15 34.95
N GLU A 520 4.76 4.00 33.90
CA GLU A 520 5.80 4.97 33.57
C GLU A 520 5.28 6.18 32.77
N ILE A 521 4.25 5.97 31.95
CA ILE A 521 3.55 7.10 31.29
C ILE A 521 2.86 8.01 32.32
N ASP A 522 2.29 7.44 33.40
CA ASP A 522 1.65 8.24 34.46
C ASP A 522 2.66 8.95 35.39
N LYS A 523 3.86 8.40 35.58
CA LYS A 523 4.96 9.09 36.28
C LYS A 523 5.47 10.29 35.46
N LEU A 524 5.58 10.14 34.14
CA LEU A 524 5.97 11.23 33.23
C LEU A 524 4.93 12.36 33.17
N LYS A 525 3.64 12.07 33.36
CA LYS A 525 2.59 13.11 33.48
C LYS A 525 2.67 13.90 34.79
N LYS A 526 2.98 13.25 35.91
CA LYS A 526 3.08 13.93 37.22
C LYS A 526 4.29 14.85 37.33
N VAL A 527 5.34 14.61 36.54
CA VAL A 527 6.52 15.50 36.49
C VAL A 527 6.22 16.78 35.69
N SER A 528 5.36 16.73 34.65
CA SER A 528 4.98 17.92 33.88
C SER A 528 4.06 18.90 34.62
N VAL A 529 3.33 18.45 35.65
CA VAL A 529 2.41 19.33 36.42
C VAL A 529 3.13 20.12 37.52
N ASN A 530 4.30 19.66 37.98
CA ASN A 530 5.04 20.32 39.07
C ASN A 530 6.05 21.39 38.63
N THR A 531 6.07 21.76 37.35
CA THR A 531 7.02 22.77 36.81
C THR A 531 6.38 24.09 36.40
N GLU A 532 5.11 24.32 36.76
CA GLU A 532 4.40 25.58 36.51
C GLU A 532 3.62 26.06 37.74
N LEU A 533 4.27 26.19 38.91
CA LEU A 533 3.69 26.90 40.06
C LEU A 533 4.79 27.63 40.85
N SER A 534 5.13 28.85 40.43
CA SER A 534 5.61 29.91 41.32
C SER A 534 5.54 31.29 40.64
N HIS A 535 4.82 32.22 41.28
CA HIS A 535 4.61 33.65 40.96
C HIS A 535 3.62 33.94 39.81
N ASP A 536 2.50 34.68 39.94
CA ASP A 536 2.02 35.60 40.97
C ASP A 536 0.48 35.61 41.09
N LYS A 537 0.01 36.04 42.26
CA LYS A 537 -1.40 36.34 42.59
C LYS A 537 -1.76 37.76 42.14
N GLU A 538 -2.98 37.95 41.63
CA GLU A 538 -4.05 38.83 42.20
C GLU A 538 -5.18 39.10 41.18
N GLY A 539 -6.44 39.12 41.65
CA GLY A 539 -7.53 39.90 41.02
C GLY A 539 -8.74 39.20 40.38
N LYS A 540 -9.68 38.71 41.21
CA LYS A 540 -11.17 38.86 41.17
C LYS A 540 -11.78 39.69 39.98
N VAL A 541 -12.88 39.36 39.28
CA VAL A 541 -14.28 38.99 39.66
C VAL A 541 -15.11 38.60 38.41
N GLY A 542 -16.11 37.70 38.59
CA GLY A 542 -17.47 37.56 37.97
C GLY A 542 -17.66 37.64 36.44
N GLU A 543 -18.72 37.19 35.80
CA GLU A 543 -19.94 36.43 36.11
C GLU A 543 -20.60 36.13 34.73
N ASP A 544 -21.34 35.03 34.63
CA ASP A 544 -22.46 34.72 33.72
C ASP A 544 -22.39 34.85 32.17
N ALA A 545 -22.67 33.67 31.57
CA ALA A 545 -23.71 33.36 30.59
C ALA A 545 -24.26 34.47 29.66
N THR A 546 -24.24 34.22 28.35
CA THR A 546 -25.44 33.85 27.55
C THR A 546 -25.10 33.72 26.06
N GLU A 547 -25.81 32.80 25.39
CA GLU A 547 -26.01 32.76 23.94
C GLU A 547 -26.60 34.08 23.43
N ILE A 548 -26.24 34.48 22.20
CA ILE A 548 -27.19 34.91 21.15
C ILE A 548 -26.45 35.00 19.81
N GLN A 549 -27.17 34.56 18.77
CA GLN A 549 -26.88 34.67 17.35
C GLN A 549 -26.68 36.14 16.90
N MET A 550 -25.88 36.36 15.86
CA MET A 550 -26.37 36.80 14.54
C MET A 550 -25.27 37.53 13.74
N GLU A 551 -25.38 37.30 12.43
CA GLU A 551 -25.14 38.26 11.36
C GLU A 551 -23.71 38.56 10.88
N VAL A 552 -23.71 38.57 9.55
CA VAL A 552 -22.64 38.84 8.60
C VAL A 552 -22.45 40.35 8.55
N ASP A 553 -21.21 40.81 8.70
CA ASP A 553 -20.82 42.09 8.14
C ASP A 553 -19.42 42.02 7.55
N ASN A 554 -19.32 42.55 6.33
CA ASN A 554 -18.10 42.65 5.54
C ASN A 554 -17.24 43.80 6.06
N SER A 555 -15.98 43.51 6.39
CA SER A 555 -14.92 44.51 6.35
C SER A 555 -13.59 43.83 6.01
N GLU A 556 -13.02 44.25 4.88
CA GLU A 556 -11.63 43.99 4.50
C GLU A 556 -10.69 44.55 5.58
N GLU A 557 -9.89 43.69 6.19
CA GLU A 557 -8.66 44.11 6.84
C GLU A 557 -7.58 43.03 6.69
N THR A 558 -6.38 43.53 6.39
CA THR A 558 -5.19 42.80 5.99
C THR A 558 -4.58 42.01 7.15
N SER A 559 -4.43 40.69 7.03
CA SER A 559 -3.73 39.86 8.02
C SER A 559 -2.44 39.22 7.48
N LYS A 560 -1.33 39.63 8.09
CA LYS A 560 0.00 39.01 8.02
C LYS A 560 -0.04 37.50 8.35
N PRO A 561 0.94 36.71 7.87
CA PRO A 561 0.94 35.26 8.04
C PRO A 561 1.07 34.88 9.53
N MET A 562 0.19 33.98 9.95
CA MET A 562 0.17 33.39 11.28
C MET A 562 1.41 32.51 11.44
N SER A 563 2.28 32.89 12.38
CA SER A 563 3.45 32.12 12.79
C SER A 563 2.99 30.81 13.42
N PHE A 564 3.39 29.68 12.82
CA PHE A 564 3.25 28.36 13.42
C PHE A 564 3.95 28.33 14.78
N ILE A 565 3.19 27.95 15.81
CA ILE A 565 3.76 27.53 17.09
C ILE A 565 4.61 26.29 16.80
N GLU A 566 5.92 26.40 17.02
CA GLU A 566 6.89 25.31 16.92
C GLU A 566 6.58 24.25 17.99
N ASP A 567 5.80 23.24 17.63
CA ASP A 567 5.83 21.97 18.32
C ASP A 567 7.22 21.36 18.09
N LYS A 568 8.06 21.38 19.12
CA LYS A 568 9.37 20.71 19.14
C LYS A 568 9.16 19.21 18.89
N LYS A 569 9.30 18.80 17.63
CA LYS A 569 9.41 17.41 17.18
C LYS A 569 10.54 16.71 17.95
N ARG A 570 10.20 15.64 18.64
CA ARG A 570 11.17 14.68 19.18
C ARG A 570 11.70 13.87 18.01
N LYS A 571 13.01 13.84 17.79
CA LYS A 571 13.65 12.95 16.80
C LYS A 571 13.47 11.49 17.23
N ILE A 572 13.48 10.54 16.30
CA ILE A 572 13.40 9.11 16.65
C ILE A 572 14.50 8.71 17.66
N THR A 573 15.66 9.38 17.58
CA THR A 573 16.80 9.24 18.50
C THR A 573 16.58 9.85 19.88
N ASP A 574 15.67 10.81 20.03
CA ASP A 574 15.42 11.53 21.29
C ASP A 574 14.61 10.71 22.29
N TYR A 575 13.97 9.64 21.83
CA TYR A 575 13.41 8.59 22.69
C TYR A 575 14.48 7.66 23.28
N PHE A 576 15.74 7.76 22.82
CA PHE A 576 16.81 6.82 23.16
C PHE A 576 18.11 7.50 23.62
N SER A 577 18.12 8.82 23.91
CA SER A 577 19.38 9.58 24.07
C SER A 577 19.67 10.18 25.45
N LYS A 578 18.99 9.79 26.54
CA LYS A 578 19.39 10.23 27.89
C LYS A 578 19.73 9.07 28.82
N MET A 579 21.03 8.72 28.82
CA MET A 579 21.91 8.57 29.99
C MET A 579 22.94 7.46 29.74
N THR A 580 24.18 7.87 29.47
CA THR A 580 25.35 7.05 29.81
C THR A 580 26.40 7.94 30.43
N ASN A 581 26.61 7.77 31.73
CA ASN A 581 27.91 7.94 32.35
C ASN A 581 28.03 6.91 33.46
N HIS A 582 29.22 6.30 33.53
CA HIS A 582 29.75 5.43 34.59
C HIS A 582 29.19 3.99 34.58
N VAL A 583 29.97 2.91 34.49
CA VAL A 583 31.34 2.63 34.97
C VAL A 583 31.95 1.44 34.20
N ASN A 584 33.22 1.54 33.83
CA ASN A 584 34.15 0.42 33.61
C ASN A 584 34.30 -0.38 34.91
N SER A 585 34.13 -1.72 34.93
CA SER A 585 35.15 -2.61 35.52
C SER A 585 34.71 -4.08 35.54
N TYR A 586 35.68 -4.93 35.16
CA TYR A 586 35.77 -6.39 35.30
C TYR A 586 35.13 -7.28 34.22
N LEU A 587 35.95 -7.41 33.16
CA LEU A 587 36.26 -8.59 32.31
C LEU A 587 35.21 -9.08 31.31
#